data_AF-A0A3M8T0D7-F1
#
_entry.id   AF-A0A3M8T0D7-F1
#
_cell.length_a   1.000
_cell.length_b   1.000
_cell.length_c   1.000
_cell.angle_alpha   90.00
_cell.angle_beta   90.00
_cell.angle_gamma   90.00
#
_symmetry.space_group_name_H-M   'P 1'
#
loop_
_entity.id
_entity.type
_entity.pdbx_description
1 polymer ?
#
loop_
_entity_poly.entity_id
_entity_poly.type
_entity_poly.pdbx_seq_one_letter_code
_entity_poly.pdbx_strand_id
1 'polypeptide(L)'
;MSDLYELQLSLDLPGSLPASDLALIRRHLGEGGEQTPETSNPLAEYPLLSARGPAHRIGGALVGELLPGPRGWALTVRQEVHPDEFDALRTLLTWLATRTTTVGTIGYVRFLESDVPDALIAAPDGIHRLPLRPGSPARHLLPDGEE
;
A
#
# COMPACT_ATOMS: atom_id res chain seq x y z
N MET A 1 -24.19 -4.75 0.32
CA MET A 1 -23.33 -4.77 1.51
C MET A 1 -22.02 -5.35 1.01
N SER A 2 -21.05 -4.51 0.65
CA SER A 2 -19.74 -4.98 0.17
C SER A 2 -18.76 -4.91 1.31
N ASP A 3 -18.02 -6.01 1.50
CA ASP A 3 -16.85 -6.02 2.37
C ASP A 3 -15.81 -5.13 1.70
N LEU A 4 -15.54 -3.97 2.26
CA LEU A 4 -14.59 -3.02 1.72
C LEU A 4 -13.52 -2.73 2.75
N TYR A 5 -12.29 -2.65 2.28
CA TYR A 5 -11.14 -2.37 3.10
C TYR A 5 -10.47 -1.08 2.63
N GLU A 6 -9.97 -0.31 3.58
CA GLU A 6 -8.99 0.73 3.32
C GLU A 6 -7.60 0.10 3.35
N LEU A 7 -6.85 0.24 2.26
CA LEU A 7 -5.42 -0.05 2.23
C LEU A 7 -4.68 1.29 2.19
N GLN A 8 -3.74 1.48 3.11
CA GLN A 8 -2.78 2.57 3.03
C GLN A 8 -1.36 2.00 3.06
N LEU A 9 -0.49 2.51 2.17
CA LEU A 9 0.94 2.21 2.14
C LEU A 9 1.74 3.51 2.00
N SER A 10 2.88 3.55 2.68
CA SER A 10 3.91 4.57 2.57
C SER A 10 5.26 3.88 2.80
N LEU A 11 6.02 3.67 1.73
CA LEU A 11 7.30 2.97 1.78
C LEU A 11 8.29 3.53 0.76
N ASP A 12 9.57 3.29 1.03
CA ASP A 12 10.70 3.63 0.18
C ASP A 12 11.21 2.40 -0.57
N LEU A 13 11.64 2.60 -1.81
CA LEU A 13 12.27 1.61 -2.69
C LEU A 13 13.66 2.11 -3.10
N PRO A 14 14.61 1.22 -3.38
CA PRO A 14 15.98 1.61 -3.69
C PRO A 14 16.06 2.33 -5.05
N GLY A 15 16.99 3.29 -5.18
CA GLY A 15 17.22 3.97 -6.46
C GLY A 15 17.74 3.04 -7.57
N SER A 16 18.34 1.91 -7.19
CA SER A 16 18.81 0.87 -8.10
C SER A 16 17.72 -0.11 -8.57
N LEU A 17 16.44 0.21 -8.36
CA LEU A 17 15.34 -0.67 -8.76
C LEU A 17 15.37 -0.91 -10.28
N PRO A 18 15.28 -2.17 -10.75
CA PRO A 18 15.26 -2.47 -12.17
C PRO A 18 14.15 -1.72 -12.92
N ALA A 19 14.41 -1.33 -14.17
CA ALA A 19 13.41 -0.62 -14.99
C ALA A 19 12.11 -1.44 -15.18
N SER A 20 12.22 -2.77 -15.27
CA SER A 20 11.07 -3.70 -15.32
C SER A 20 10.22 -3.62 -14.05
N ASP A 21 10.85 -3.51 -12.89
CA ASP A 21 10.17 -3.46 -11.60
C ASP A 21 9.49 -2.10 -11.41
N LEU A 22 10.15 -1.01 -11.84
CA LEU A 22 9.52 0.31 -11.89
C LEU A 22 8.31 0.33 -12.84
N ALA A 23 8.41 -0.29 -14.01
CA ALA A 23 7.30 -0.39 -14.95
C ALA A 23 6.13 -1.18 -14.36
N LEU A 24 6.39 -2.25 -13.60
CA LEU A 24 5.37 -3.04 -12.92
C LEU A 24 4.64 -2.23 -11.85
N ILE A 25 5.39 -1.48 -11.02
CA ILE A 25 4.77 -0.60 -10.00
C ILE A 25 3.91 0.46 -10.66
N ARG A 26 4.47 1.18 -11.65
CA ARG A 26 3.73 2.22 -12.38
C ARG A 26 2.46 1.65 -13.01
N ARG A 27 2.53 0.45 -13.60
CA ARG A 27 1.35 -0.21 -14.14
C ARG A 27 0.28 -0.44 -13.08
N HIS A 28 0.63 -0.93 -11.90
CA HIS A 28 -0.35 -1.04 -10.81
C HIS A 28 -0.92 0.30 -10.37
N LEU A 29 -0.15 1.38 -10.47
CA LEU A 29 -0.62 2.75 -10.25
C LEU A 29 -1.49 3.30 -11.39
N GLY A 30 -1.71 2.56 -12.48
CA GLY A 30 -2.42 3.03 -13.67
C GLY A 30 -1.55 3.88 -14.60
N GLU A 31 -0.24 3.94 -14.33
CA GLU A 31 0.77 4.64 -15.11
C GLU A 31 1.51 3.62 -15.99
N GLY A 32 1.18 3.56 -17.27
CA GLY A 32 1.85 2.62 -18.17
C GLY A 32 1.06 2.45 -19.44
N GLY A 33 1.74 2.41 -20.58
CA GLY A 33 1.09 2.10 -21.86
C GLY A 33 0.51 0.69 -21.87
N GLU A 34 -0.34 0.40 -22.86
CA GLU A 34 -1.01 -0.88 -23.12
C GLU A 34 -0.03 -2.01 -23.51
N GLN A 35 1.06 -2.21 -22.78
CA GLN A 35 1.89 -3.39 -22.97
C GLN A 35 1.15 -4.57 -22.35
N THR A 36 0.57 -5.39 -23.22
CA THR A 36 -0.08 -6.63 -22.84
C THR A 36 0.90 -7.47 -22.03
N PRO A 37 0.54 -7.86 -20.80
CA PRO A 37 1.41 -8.66 -19.96
C PRO A 37 1.79 -9.95 -20.69
N GLU A 38 3.05 -10.38 -20.53
CA GLU A 38 3.41 -11.76 -20.82
C GLU A 38 2.51 -12.64 -19.94
N THR A 39 1.73 -13.51 -20.59
CA THR A 39 0.53 -14.22 -20.07
C THR A 39 0.79 -15.13 -18.86
N SER A 40 2.02 -15.15 -18.32
CA SER A 40 2.49 -16.03 -17.25
C SER A 40 2.86 -15.31 -15.94
N ASN A 41 2.88 -13.97 -15.90
CA ASN A 41 3.20 -13.25 -14.66
C ASN A 41 1.93 -12.94 -13.84
N PRO A 42 1.72 -13.56 -12.65
CA PRO A 42 0.54 -13.32 -11.82
C PRO A 42 0.46 -11.89 -11.26
N LEU A 43 1.58 -11.15 -11.24
CA LEU A 43 1.56 -9.71 -10.91
C LEU A 43 1.04 -8.84 -12.05
N ALA A 44 0.80 -9.42 -13.22
CA ALA A 44 0.58 -8.68 -14.44
C ALA A 44 -0.89 -8.69 -14.87
N GLU A 45 -1.85 -8.93 -13.99
CA GLU A 45 -3.25 -9.08 -14.40
C GLU A 45 -3.96 -7.72 -14.61
N TYR A 46 -4.08 -6.88 -13.58
CA TYR A 46 -4.78 -5.58 -13.66
C TYR A 46 -4.25 -4.55 -12.65
N PRO A 47 -4.53 -3.24 -12.83
CA PRO A 47 -3.90 -2.19 -12.04
C PRO A 47 -4.58 -1.97 -10.67
N LEU A 48 -4.15 -2.75 -9.68
CA LEU A 48 -4.66 -2.77 -8.29
C LEU A 48 -4.63 -1.45 -7.51
N LEU A 49 -3.74 -0.51 -7.87
CA LEU A 49 -3.46 0.72 -7.10
C LEU A 49 -3.76 1.98 -7.93
N SER A 50 -4.65 1.86 -8.92
CA SER A 50 -4.90 2.90 -9.92
C SER A 50 -6.10 3.80 -9.65
N ALA A 51 -6.92 3.50 -8.64
CA ALA A 51 -8.05 4.36 -8.33
C ALA A 51 -7.57 5.72 -7.82
N ARG A 52 -8.26 6.78 -8.24
CA ARG A 52 -7.96 8.20 -7.95
C ARG A 52 -9.24 8.96 -7.70
N GLY A 53 -9.11 10.15 -7.12
CA GLY A 53 -10.25 11.04 -6.83
C GLY A 53 -10.82 10.82 -5.43
N PRO A 54 -12.04 11.32 -5.16
CA PRO A 54 -12.66 11.16 -3.84
C PRO A 54 -12.95 9.68 -3.56
N ALA A 55 -12.64 9.22 -2.34
CA ALA A 55 -12.99 7.88 -1.90
C ALA A 55 -14.50 7.77 -1.67
N HIS A 56 -15.08 6.60 -1.97
CA HIS A 56 -16.53 6.40 -1.88
C HIS A 56 -17.04 6.23 -0.45
N ARG A 57 -16.29 5.53 0.40
CA ARG A 57 -16.71 5.10 1.75
C ARG A 57 -15.68 5.36 2.83
N ILE A 58 -14.39 5.39 2.52
CA ILE A 58 -13.32 5.61 3.51
C ILE A 58 -13.01 7.10 3.77
N GLY A 59 -13.72 8.01 3.10
CA GLY A 59 -13.49 9.47 3.17
C GLY A 59 -12.15 9.91 2.56
N GLY A 60 -11.96 11.20 2.33
CA GLY A 60 -10.74 11.73 1.73
C GLY A 60 -10.53 11.34 0.27
N ALA A 61 -9.27 11.24 -0.17
CA ALA A 61 -8.90 10.93 -1.56
C ALA A 61 -8.23 9.56 -1.68
N LEU A 62 -8.42 8.91 -2.83
CA LEU A 62 -7.66 7.76 -3.29
C LEU A 62 -6.37 8.25 -3.95
N VAL A 63 -5.25 7.64 -3.56
CA VAL A 63 -3.91 8.08 -3.92
C VAL A 63 -3.10 6.88 -4.41
N GLY A 64 -2.27 7.12 -5.41
CA GLY A 64 -1.22 6.20 -5.84
C GLY A 64 -0.13 7.04 -6.50
N GLU A 65 1.00 7.20 -5.82
CA GLU A 65 2.06 8.10 -6.25
C GLU A 65 3.40 7.42 -6.06
N LEU A 66 4.25 7.47 -7.10
CA LEU A 66 5.63 7.00 -7.06
C LEU A 66 6.54 8.15 -7.47
N LEU A 67 7.23 8.74 -6.50
CA LEU A 67 8.08 9.90 -6.71
C LEU A 67 9.55 9.56 -6.53
N PRO A 68 10.47 10.11 -7.34
CA PRO A 68 11.90 10.00 -7.08
C PRO A 68 12.25 10.84 -5.83
N GLY A 69 13.20 10.36 -5.04
CA GLY A 69 13.70 11.04 -3.85
C GLY A 69 15.19 10.79 -3.62
N PRO A 70 15.81 11.43 -2.61
CA PRO A 70 17.26 11.35 -2.37
C PRO A 70 17.79 9.94 -2.09
N ARG A 71 16.92 9.02 -1.64
CA ARG A 71 17.27 7.64 -1.28
C ARG A 71 16.72 6.59 -2.26
N GLY A 72 16.13 7.03 -3.37
CA GLY A 72 15.51 6.14 -4.35
C GLY A 72 14.12 6.61 -4.74
N TRP A 73 13.11 5.81 -4.46
CA TRP A 73 11.72 6.12 -4.79
C TRP A 73 10.84 6.08 -3.55
N ALA A 74 9.93 7.04 -3.43
CA ALA A 74 8.90 7.07 -2.40
C ALA A 74 7.56 6.64 -3.02
N LEU A 75 6.96 5.58 -2.48
CA LEU A 75 5.65 5.08 -2.87
C LEU A 75 4.63 5.41 -1.79
N THR A 76 3.56 6.14 -2.16
CA THR A 76 2.40 6.37 -1.29
C THR A 76 1.13 5.92 -1.98
N VAL A 77 0.32 5.13 -1.28
CA VAL A 77 -0.89 4.51 -1.82
C VAL A 77 -2.00 4.58 -0.77
N ARG A 78 -3.20 4.92 -1.21
CA ARG A 78 -4.43 4.84 -0.41
C ARG A 78 -5.58 4.40 -1.30
N GLN A 79 -6.13 3.22 -1.04
CA GLN A 79 -7.09 2.55 -1.93
C GLN A 79 -8.27 1.97 -1.13
N GLU A 80 -9.41 1.87 -1.82
CA GLU A 80 -10.55 1.05 -1.40
C GLU A 80 -10.42 -0.31 -2.10
N VAL A 81 -10.37 -1.39 -1.32
CA VAL A 81 -10.05 -2.74 -1.81
C VAL A 81 -11.18 -3.70 -1.46
N HIS A 82 -11.62 -4.48 -2.44
CA HIS A 82 -12.58 -5.57 -2.24
C HIS A 82 -11.85 -6.90 -1.93
N PRO A 83 -12.39 -7.80 -1.10
CA PRO A 83 -11.79 -9.10 -0.81
C PRO A 83 -11.44 -9.95 -2.04
N ASP A 84 -12.17 -9.80 -3.14
CA ASP A 84 -11.89 -10.49 -4.39
C ASP A 84 -10.49 -10.15 -4.95
N GLU A 85 -9.93 -9.00 -4.59
CA GLU A 85 -8.60 -8.55 -5.02
C GLU A 85 -7.49 -9.01 -4.07
N PHE A 86 -7.81 -9.66 -2.94
CA PHE A 86 -6.84 -9.95 -1.88
C PHE A 86 -5.70 -10.86 -2.31
N ASP A 87 -5.95 -11.84 -3.17
CA ASP A 87 -4.89 -12.75 -3.63
C ASP A 87 -3.89 -12.02 -4.54
N ALA A 88 -4.40 -11.19 -5.45
CA ALA A 88 -3.56 -10.35 -6.31
C ALA A 88 -2.80 -9.31 -5.48
N LEU A 89 -3.47 -8.67 -4.51
CA LEU A 89 -2.85 -7.72 -3.60
C LEU A 89 -1.79 -8.37 -2.71
N ARG A 90 -2.03 -9.58 -2.19
CA ARG A 90 -1.03 -10.30 -1.38
C ARG A 90 0.20 -10.63 -2.21
N THR A 91 0.02 -11.03 -3.47
CA THR A 91 1.12 -11.25 -4.41
C THR A 91 1.92 -9.96 -4.61
N LEU A 92 1.25 -8.83 -4.86
CA LEU A 92 1.90 -7.53 -5.03
C LEU A 92 2.62 -7.05 -3.76
N LEU A 93 1.98 -7.14 -2.59
CA LEU A 93 2.57 -6.75 -1.32
C LEU A 93 3.79 -7.61 -0.97
N THR A 94 3.71 -8.93 -1.21
CA THR A 94 4.84 -9.83 -1.02
C THR A 94 5.99 -9.45 -1.96
N TRP A 95 5.70 -9.10 -3.20
CA TRP A 95 6.69 -8.64 -4.18
C TRP A 95 7.32 -7.29 -3.80
N LEU A 96 6.54 -6.35 -3.25
CA LEU A 96 7.01 -5.08 -2.70
C LEU A 96 7.88 -5.29 -1.45
N ALA A 97 7.52 -6.26 -0.60
CA ALA A 97 8.25 -6.60 0.62
C ALA A 97 9.71 -6.96 0.33
N THR A 98 9.98 -7.68 -0.76
CA THR A 98 11.35 -8.07 -1.13
C THR A 98 12.19 -6.92 -1.70
N ARG A 99 11.61 -5.72 -1.86
CA ARG A 99 12.24 -4.56 -2.51
C ARG A 99 12.26 -3.31 -1.65
N THR A 100 11.38 -3.21 -0.66
CA THR A 100 11.34 -2.01 0.18
C THR A 100 12.62 -1.85 0.98
N THR A 101 13.03 -0.60 1.16
CA THR A 101 14.11 -0.20 2.07
C THR A 101 13.58 0.29 3.41
N THR A 102 12.26 0.45 3.54
CA THR A 102 11.62 0.86 4.79
C THR A 102 11.56 -0.32 5.75
N VAL A 103 11.94 -0.08 7.00
CA VAL A 103 11.80 -1.02 8.13
C VAL A 103 10.84 -0.40 9.14
N GLY A 104 9.91 -1.20 9.66
CA GLY A 104 8.88 -0.75 10.58
C GLY A 104 7.54 -0.50 9.88
N THR A 105 6.73 0.39 10.44
CA THR A 105 5.37 0.66 9.93
C THR A 105 5.40 1.26 8.53
N ILE A 106 4.78 0.57 7.57
CA ILE A 106 4.65 1.02 6.18
C ILE A 106 3.21 1.37 5.81
N GLY A 107 2.27 1.31 6.76
CA GLY A 107 0.87 1.63 6.50
C GLY A 107 -0.08 0.75 7.29
N TYR A 108 -1.28 0.53 6.76
CA TYR A 108 -2.31 -0.25 7.42
C TYR A 108 -3.33 -0.84 6.46
N VAL A 109 -4.09 -1.81 6.95
CA VAL A 109 -5.33 -2.29 6.32
C VAL A 109 -6.47 -2.19 7.34
N ARG A 110 -7.61 -1.64 6.94
CA ARG A 110 -8.76 -1.45 7.83
C ARG A 110 -10.03 -1.96 7.17
N PHE A 111 -10.74 -2.87 7.82
CA PHE A 111 -12.11 -3.17 7.43
C PHE A 111 -12.96 -1.93 7.65
N LEU A 112 -13.79 -1.54 6.68
CA LEU A 112 -14.50 -0.27 6.73
C LEU A 112 -15.38 -0.11 7.98
N GLU A 113 -15.99 -1.19 8.47
CA GLU A 113 -16.83 -1.19 9.67
C GLU A 113 -16.04 -1.28 10.98
N SER A 114 -14.71 -1.42 10.90
CA SER A 114 -13.81 -1.37 12.05
C SER A 114 -13.27 0.04 12.27
N ASP A 115 -13.31 0.49 13.53
CA ASP A 115 -12.71 1.76 13.95
C ASP A 115 -11.18 1.70 13.97
N VAL A 116 -10.62 0.52 14.26
CA VAL A 116 -9.17 0.31 14.46
C VAL A 116 -8.60 -0.49 13.28
N PRO A 117 -7.51 -0.02 12.65
CA PRO A 117 -6.86 -0.74 11.56
C PRO A 117 -5.88 -1.80 12.07
N ASP A 118 -5.51 -2.74 11.19
CA ASP A 118 -4.32 -3.56 11.38
C ASP A 118 -3.11 -2.86 10.75
N ALA A 119 -2.02 -2.71 11.49
CA ALA A 119 -0.79 -2.12 10.96
C ALA A 119 -0.09 -3.08 9.98
N LEU A 120 0.56 -2.53 8.96
CA LEU A 120 1.46 -3.26 8.07
C LEU A 120 2.90 -2.89 8.43
N ILE A 121 3.70 -3.89 8.81
CA ILE A 121 5.08 -3.74 9.28
C ILE A 121 6.02 -4.42 8.29
N ALA A 122 6.93 -3.67 7.68
CA ALA A 122 8.02 -4.22 6.90
C ALA A 122 9.17 -4.64 7.82
N ALA A 123 9.64 -5.87 7.65
CA ALA A 123 10.74 -6.48 8.36
C ALA A 123 11.66 -7.23 7.35
N PRO A 124 12.87 -7.64 7.76
CA PRO A 124 13.80 -8.33 6.85
C PRO A 124 13.27 -9.62 6.22
N ASP A 125 12.29 -10.27 6.85
CA ASP A 125 11.66 -11.51 6.40
C ASP A 125 10.35 -11.30 5.64
N GLY A 126 9.87 -10.06 5.51
CA GLY A 126 8.68 -9.72 4.73
C GLY A 126 7.82 -8.62 5.36
N ILE A 127 6.60 -8.47 4.83
CA ILE A 127 5.58 -7.59 5.40
C ILE A 127 4.62 -8.41 6.26
N HIS A 128 4.45 -7.98 7.51
CA HIS A 128 3.57 -8.62 8.48
C HIS A 128 2.39 -7.71 8.80
N ARG A 129 1.22 -8.31 8.98
CA ARG A 129 0.04 -7.63 9.50
C ARG A 129 0.01 -7.75 11.02
N LEU A 130 0.02 -6.63 11.73
CA LEU A 130 -0.08 -6.55 13.18
C LEU A 130 -1.46 -6.02 13.57
N PRO A 131 -2.36 -6.86 14.13
CA PRO A 131 -3.67 -6.41 14.57
C PRO A 131 -3.54 -5.42 15.72
N LEU A 132 -4.07 -4.20 15.55
CA LEU A 132 -4.13 -3.24 16.63
C LEU A 132 -5.43 -3.45 17.41
N ARG A 133 -5.40 -3.13 18.70
CA ARG A 133 -6.56 -3.23 19.58
C ARG A 133 -7.01 -1.84 20.01
N PRO A 134 -8.33 -1.62 20.16
CA PRO A 134 -8.83 -0.39 20.76
C PRO A 134 -8.20 -0.18 22.14
N GLY A 135 -7.57 0.98 22.32
CA GLY A 135 -7.07 1.43 23.62
C GLY A 135 -8.05 2.40 24.30
N SER A 136 -7.72 2.84 25.51
CA SER A 136 -8.39 4.02 26.07
C SER A 136 -8.08 5.24 25.19
N PRO A 137 -9.07 6.09 24.87
CA PRO A 137 -8.84 7.25 24.02
C PRO A 137 -7.80 8.17 24.68
N ALA A 138 -6.79 8.55 23.91
CA ALA A 138 -5.83 9.57 24.34
C ALA A 138 -6.57 10.89 24.55
N ARG A 139 -6.21 11.62 25.62
CA ARG A 139 -6.79 12.94 25.91
C ARG A 139 -6.27 14.03 24.97
N HIS A 140 -5.09 13.80 24.41
CA HIS A 140 -4.42 14.68 23.46
C HIS A 140 -4.32 14.00 22.09
N LEU A 141 -4.51 14.78 21.02
CA LEU A 141 -4.46 14.28 19.64
C LEU A 141 -3.05 13.88 19.19
N LEU A 142 -2.04 14.52 19.78
CA LEU A 142 -0.62 14.27 19.51
C LEU A 142 0.07 13.95 20.84
N PRO A 143 1.16 13.16 20.84
CA PRO A 143 1.95 12.97 22.04
C PRO A 143 2.50 14.31 22.53
N ASP A 144 2.61 14.47 23.85
CA ASP A 144 3.40 15.56 24.41
C ASP A 144 4.85 15.38 23.95
N GLY A 145 5.49 16.44 23.48
CA GLY A 145 6.88 16.37 23.01
C GLY A 145 7.79 15.91 24.15
N GLU A 146 8.71 15.00 23.86
CA GLU A 146 9.81 14.73 24.78
C GLU A 146 10.70 15.99 24.83
N GLU A 147 10.82 16.61 26.01
CA GLU A 147 11.83 17.67 26.27
C GLU A 147 13.25 17.10 26.30
#